data_AF-A0A955QP01-F1
#
_entry.id   AF-A0A955QP01-F1
#
_cell.length_a   1.000
_cell.length_b   1.000
_cell.length_c   1.000
_cell.angle_alpha   90.00
_cell.angle_beta   90.00
_cell.angle_gamma   90.00
#
_symmetry.space_group_name_H-M   'P 1'
#
loop_
_entity.id
_entity.type
_entity.pdbx_description
1 polymer ?
#
loop_
_entity_poly.entity_id
_entity_poly.type
_entity_poly.pdbx_seq_one_letter_code
_entity_poly.pdbx_strand_id
1 'polypeptide(L)' 'TPYPLFPALAKGLTIRGYTLFEIVKQPDALNRGKEYIYNGLRSGALKPIIDRTFRLDDIVEAHRYMESN' A
#
# COMPACT_ATOMS: atom_id res chain seq x y z
N THR A 1 -13.32 -16.25 16.30
CA THR A 1 -13.93 -15.60 17.48
C THR A 1 -14.56 -14.31 17.03
N PRO A 2 -15.79 -13.97 17.47
CA PRO A 2 -16.43 -12.70 17.12
C PRO A 2 -15.63 -11.50 17.64
N TYR A 3 -15.84 -10.34 17.02
CA TYR A 3 -15.19 -9.09 17.40
C TYR A 3 -15.46 -8.71 18.88
N PRO A 4 -14.43 -8.39 19.69
CA PRO A 4 -14.60 -8.07 21.11
C PRO A 4 -15.09 -6.62 21.30
N LEU A 5 -16.39 -6.41 21.09
CA LEU A 5 -17.02 -5.07 21.05
C LEU A 5 -16.75 -4.23 22.31
N PHE A 6 -17.13 -4.70 23.50
CA PHE A 6 -16.99 -3.90 24.73
C PHE A 6 -15.54 -3.58 25.10
N PRO A 7 -14.58 -4.54 25.05
CA PRO A 7 -13.17 -4.21 25.26
C PRO A 7 -12.62 -3.19 24.25
N ALA A 8 -13.05 -3.24 22.98
CA ALA A 8 -12.63 -2.29 21.97
C ALA A 8 -13.21 -0.89 22.20
N LEU A 9 -14.49 -0.81 22.59
CA LEU A 9 -15.15 0.46 22.94
C LEU A 9 -14.50 1.13 24.16
N ALA A 10 -14.20 0.37 25.22
CA ALA A 10 -13.55 0.89 26.43
C ALA A 10 -12.18 1.54 26.14
N LYS A 11 -11.52 1.12 25.06
CA LYS A 11 -10.23 1.64 24.60
C LYS A 11 -10.35 2.62 23.43
N GLY A 12 -11.56 2.91 22.94
CA GLY A 12 -11.78 3.77 21.78
C GLY A 12 -11.13 3.24 20.50
N LEU A 13 -11.00 1.92 20.34
CA LEU A 13 -10.36 1.33 19.15
C LEU A 13 -11.23 1.52 17.91
N THR A 14 -10.58 1.82 16.79
CA THR A 14 -11.22 1.85 15.47
C THR A 14 -10.69 0.69 14.64
N ILE A 15 -11.59 -0.15 14.13
CA ILE A 15 -11.28 -1.09 13.05
C ILE A 15 -11.93 -0.57 11.78
N ARG A 16 -11.12 -0.35 10.74
CA ARG A 16 -11.58 0.13 9.44
C ARG A 16 -10.97 -0.72 8.34
N GLY A 17 -11.81 -1.48 7.63
CA GLY A 17 -11.42 -2.03 6.33
C GLY A 17 -11.22 -0.89 5.33
N TYR A 18 -10.19 -0.99 4.50
CA TYR A 18 -9.95 0.00 3.46
C TYR A 18 -9.33 -0.64 2.22
N THR A 19 -9.55 -0.02 1.07
CA THR A 19 -8.85 -0.31 -0.18
C THR A 19 -8.08 0.92 -0.66
N LEU A 20 -7.01 0.71 -1.41
CA LEU A 20 -6.28 1.80 -2.06
C LEU A 20 -7.20 2.66 -2.95
N PHE A 21 -8.21 2.05 -3.56
CA PHE A 21 -9.15 2.70 -4.48
C PHE A 21 -9.98 3.81 -3.83
N GLU A 22 -10.18 3.78 -2.52
CA GLU A 22 -10.85 4.88 -1.80
C GLU A 22 -10.00 6.15 -1.76
N ILE A 23 -8.68 6.03 -1.89
CA ILE A 23 -7.72 7.14 -1.86
C ILE A 23 -7.45 7.62 -3.29
N VAL A 24 -7.07 6.71 -4.20
CA VAL A 24 -6.62 7.11 -5.55
C VAL A 24 -7.74 7.64 -6.43
N LYS A 25 -9.01 7.37 -6.09
CA LYS A 25 -10.18 7.95 -6.78
C LYS A 25 -10.57 9.34 -6.27
N GLN A 26 -10.02 9.79 -5.14
CA GLN A 26 -10.27 11.10 -4.56
C GLN A 26 -9.13 12.06 -4.97
N PRO A 27 -9.37 13.05 -5.85
CA PRO A 27 -8.30 13.86 -6.45
C PRO A 27 -7.36 14.51 -5.43
N ASP A 28 -7.91 15.11 -4.38
CA ASP A 28 -7.11 15.78 -3.36
C ASP A 28 -6.28 14.78 -2.53
N ALA A 29 -6.85 13.63 -2.20
CA ALA A 29 -6.15 12.59 -1.46
C ALA A 29 -5.03 11.97 -2.31
N LEU A 30 -5.29 11.72 -3.60
CA LEU A 30 -4.29 11.28 -4.56
C LEU A 30 -3.14 12.29 -4.70
N ASN A 31 -3.47 13.59 -4.79
CA ASN A 31 -2.46 14.64 -4.92
C ASN A 31 -1.54 14.70 -3.69
N ARG A 32 -2.09 14.66 -2.48
CA ARG A 32 -1.28 14.59 -1.25
C ARG A 32 -0.41 13.33 -1.20
N GLY A 33 -0.94 12.18 -1.61
CA GLY A 33 -0.20 10.93 -1.69
C GLY A 33 1.00 11.01 -2.66
N LYS A 34 0.78 11.55 -3.86
CA LYS A 34 1.86 11.78 -4.84
C LYS A 34 2.93 12.71 -4.28
N GLU A 35 2.53 13.82 -3.67
CA GLU A 35 3.46 14.80 -3.11
C GLU A 35 4.33 14.18 -2.01
N TYR A 36 3.73 13.39 -1.10
CA TYR A 36 4.47 12.65 -0.08
C TYR A 36 5.54 11.73 -0.71
N ILE A 37 5.15 10.95 -1.73
CA ILE A 37 6.08 10.04 -2.42
C ILE A 37 7.19 10.81 -3.14
N TYR A 38 6.85 11.84 -3.92
CA TYR A 38 7.86 12.60 -4.68
C TYR A 38 8.82 13.37 -3.79
N ASN A 39 8.34 13.94 -2.69
CA ASN A 39 9.20 14.61 -1.73
C ASN A 39 10.13 13.62 -1.02
N GLY A 40 9.62 12.43 -0.67
CA GLY A 40 10.43 11.36 -0.08
C GLY A 40 11.50 10.83 -1.04
N LEU A 41 11.18 10.68 -2.33
CA LEU A 41 12.14 10.29 -3.36
C LEU A 41 13.21 11.36 -3.57
N ARG A 42 12.81 12.64 -3.65
CA ARG A 42 13.72 13.78 -3.84
C ARG A 42 14.68 13.96 -2.67
N SER A 43 14.21 13.76 -1.45
CA SER A 43 15.04 13.87 -0.24
C SER A 43 15.89 12.64 0.04
N GLY A 44 15.63 11.52 -0.65
CA GLY A 44 16.26 10.23 -0.37
C GLY A 44 15.72 9.52 0.88
N ALA A 45 14.68 10.06 1.52
CA ALA A 45 13.98 9.41 2.63
C ALA A 45 13.23 8.15 2.17
N LEU A 46 12.74 8.14 0.93
CA LEU A 46 12.22 6.94 0.27
C LEU A 46 13.23 6.43 -0.73
N LYS A 47 13.62 5.16 -0.59
CA LYS A 47 14.56 4.47 -1.48
C LYS A 47 13.86 3.28 -2.11
N PRO A 48 13.59 3.30 -3.43
CA PRO A 48 13.01 2.16 -4.12
C PRO A 48 13.91 0.93 -3.97
N ILE A 49 13.30 -0.21 -3.65
CA ILE A 49 13.99 -1.51 -3.60
C ILE A 49 13.55 -2.29 -4.83
N ILE A 50 14.52 -2.64 -5.68
CA ILE A 50 14.30 -3.51 -6.84
C ILE A 50 14.80 -4.89 -6.47
N ASP A 51 13.86 -5.80 -6.19
CA ASP A 51 14.18 -7.18 -5.87
C ASP A 51 14.60 -7.98 -7.12
N ARG A 52 13.82 -7.86 -8.21
CA ARG A 52 14.10 -8.56 -9.47
C ARG A 52 13.57 -7.79 -10.68
N THR A 53 14.24 -7.95 -11.82
CA THR A 53 13.81 -7.42 -13.12
C THR A 53 13.54 -8.56 -14.09
N PHE A 54 12.51 -8.42 -14.92
CA PHE A 54 12.12 -9.38 -15.94
C PHE A 54 11.96 -8.68 -17.28
N ARG A 55 12.17 -9.39 -18.40
CA ARG A 55 11.75 -8.89 -19.71
C ARG A 55 10.24 -9.03 -19.83
N LEU A 56 9.62 -8.26 -20.72
CA LEU A 56 8.18 -8.38 -20.96
C LEU A 56 7.77 -9.77 -21.46
N ASP A 57 8.63 -10.41 -22.26
CA ASP A 57 8.40 -11.79 -22.75
C ASP A 57 8.37 -12.82 -21.61
N ASP A 58 8.96 -12.49 -20.45
CA ASP A 58 9.00 -13.33 -19.24
C ASP A 58 7.87 -13.02 -18.26
N ILE A 59 6.79 -12.34 -18.70
CA ILE A 59 5.69 -11.87 -17.84
C ILE A 59 5.07 -12.99 -16.99
N VAL A 60 4.96 -14.21 -17.53
CA VAL A 60 4.41 -15.35 -16.78
C VAL A 60 5.31 -15.69 -15.60
N GLU A 61 6.62 -15.66 -15.79
CA GLU A 61 7.58 -15.97 -14.73
C GLU A 61 7.63 -14.85 -13.69
N ALA A 62 7.49 -13.59 -14.10
CA ALA A 62 7.37 -12.46 -13.19
C ALA A 62 6.19 -12.61 -12.22
N HIS A 63 5.02 -13.09 -12.71
CA HIS A 63 3.85 -13.34 -11.87
C HIS A 63 4.05 -14.53 -10.93
N ARG A 64 4.59 -15.65 -11.42
CA ARG A 64 4.89 -16.83 -10.58
C ARG A 64 5.85 -16.48 -9.45
N TYR A 65 6.89 -15.70 -9.74
CA TYR A 65 7.82 -15.21 -8.74
C TYR A 65 7.10 -14.36 -7.68
N MET A 66 6.25 -13.40 -8.10
CA MET A 66 5.48 -12.56 -7.17
C MET A 66 4.52 -13.37 -6.27
N GLU A 67 3.90 -14.42 -6.80
CA GLU A 67 2.99 -15.30 -6.05
C GLU A 67 3.71 -16.24 -5.07
N SER A 68 5.01 -16.48 -5.25
CA SER A 68 5.79 -17.38 -4.40
C SER A 68 6.20 -16.80 -3.04
N ASN A 69 5.82 -15.54 -2.75
CA ASN A 69 6.15 -14.81 -1.52
C ASN A 69 5.08 -14.92 -0.43
#